data_AF-A0A067BMS8-F1
#
_entry.id   AF-A0A067BMS8-F1
#
_cell.length_a   1.000
_cell.length_b   1.000
_cell.length_c   1.000
_cell.angle_alpha   90.00
_cell.angle_beta   90.00
_cell.angle_gamma   90.00
#
_symmetry.space_group_name_H-M   'P 1'
#
loop_
_entity.id
_entity.type
_entity.pdbx_description
1 polymer ?
#
loop_
_entity_poly.entity_id
_entity_poly.type
_entity_poly.pdbx_seq_one_letter_code
_entity_poly.pdbx_strand_id
1 'polypeptide(L)' 'VVWLMQLLSTSRCLTTVDLSYSKIGTAGFAALAKALPAWMARGLQTLTLRATGLRDDD' A
#
# COMPACT_ATOMS: atom_id res chain seq x y z
N VAL A 1 -8.99 -1.75 -3.70
CA VAL A 1 -7.62 -1.54 -3.14
C VAL A 1 -7.31 -2.37 -1.89
N VAL A 2 -8.27 -2.63 -1.00
CA VAL A 2 -8.04 -3.45 0.21
C VAL A 2 -7.58 -4.88 -0.10
N TRP A 3 -8.22 -5.56 -1.07
CA TRP A 3 -7.82 -6.92 -1.46
C TRP A 3 -6.40 -7.01 -2.03
N LEU A 4 -5.95 -5.95 -2.73
CA LEU A 4 -4.58 -5.86 -3.23
C LEU A 4 -3.59 -5.84 -2.05
N MET A 5 -3.92 -5.10 -0.97
CA MET A 5 -3.09 -5.03 0.23
C MET A 5 -2.91 -6.40 0.88
N GLN A 6 -4.00 -7.15 0.94
CA GLN A 6 -4.06 -8.47 1.56
C GLN A 6 -3.35 -9.53 0.71
N LEU A 7 -3.44 -9.43 -0.63
CA LEU A 7 -2.73 -10.27 -1.57
C LEU A 7 -1.21 -10.01 -1.54
N LEU A 8 -0.81 -8.76 -1.38
CA LEU A 8 0.59 -8.41 -1.17
C LEU A 8 1.09 -8.94 0.18
N SER A 9 0.27 -8.88 1.23
CA SER A 9 0.61 -9.46 2.53
C SER A 9 0.78 -10.98 2.52
N THR A 10 0.21 -11.72 1.57
CA THR A 10 0.41 -13.18 1.43
C THR A 10 1.63 -13.52 0.58
N SER A 11 1.99 -12.69 -0.40
CA SER A 11 3.14 -12.91 -1.29
C SER A 11 4.48 -12.78 -0.57
N ARG A 12 5.23 -13.88 -0.45
CA ARG A 12 6.45 -14.00 0.39
C ARG A 12 7.67 -13.21 -0.10
N CYS A 13 7.64 -12.68 -1.32
CA CYS A 13 8.81 -12.08 -1.98
C CYS A 13 8.46 -10.72 -2.61
N LEU A 14 7.84 -9.81 -1.85
CA LEU A 14 7.56 -8.45 -2.33
C LEU A 14 8.64 -7.50 -1.86
N THR A 15 9.58 -7.23 -2.76
CA THR A 15 10.68 -6.29 -2.53
C THR A 15 10.29 -4.86 -2.87
N THR A 16 9.48 -4.70 -3.93
CA THR A 16 9.09 -3.41 -4.50
C THR A 16 7.60 -3.40 -4.81
N VAL A 17 6.91 -2.36 -4.34
CA VAL A 17 5.48 -2.15 -4.54
C VAL A 17 5.27 -0.75 -5.08
N ASP A 18 4.78 -0.67 -6.31
CA ASP A 18 4.39 0.60 -6.91
C ASP A 18 2.87 0.71 -6.93
N LEU A 19 2.35 1.72 -6.23
CA LEU A 19 0.94 2.09 -6.20
C LEU A 19 0.76 3.53 -6.71
N SER A 20 1.67 3.99 -7.56
CA SER A 20 1.65 5.33 -8.12
C SER A 20 0.40 5.53 -8.97
N TYR A 21 -0.21 6.72 -8.89
CA TYR A 21 -1.43 7.13 -9.60
C TYR A 21 -2.66 6.25 -9.34
N SER A 22 -2.63 5.36 -8.36
CA SER A 22 -3.83 4.67 -7.90
C SER A 22 -4.62 5.58 -6.97
N LYS A 23 -5.90 5.84 -7.29
CA LYS A 23 -6.86 6.44 -6.34
C LYS A 23 -7.14 5.43 -5.22
N ILE A 24 -6.29 5.44 -4.21
CA ILE A 24 -6.42 4.58 -3.04
C ILE A 24 -7.50 5.12 -2.09
N GLY A 25 -7.69 6.45 -2.06
CA GLY A 25 -8.61 7.13 -1.16
C GLY A 25 -8.24 6.92 0.31
N THR A 26 -8.98 7.56 1.22
CA THR A 26 -8.76 7.45 2.68
C THR A 26 -8.91 6.01 3.19
N ALA A 27 -9.93 5.28 2.72
CA ALA A 27 -10.17 3.89 3.11
C ALA A 27 -9.04 2.93 2.69
N GLY A 28 -8.49 3.12 1.48
CA GLY A 28 -7.36 2.32 1.03
C GLY A 28 -6.05 2.69 1.74
N PHE A 29 -5.89 3.95 2.15
CA PHE A 29 -4.74 4.41 2.92
C PHE A 29 -4.76 3.84 4.34
N ALA A 30 -5.92 3.81 4.99
CA ALA A 30 -6.07 3.14 6.28
C ALA A 30 -5.75 1.64 6.18
N ALA A 31 -6.17 0.97 5.10
CA ALA A 31 -5.83 -0.43 4.86
C ALA A 31 -4.32 -0.63 4.58
N LEU A 32 -3.70 0.27 3.81
CA LEU A 32 -2.26 0.29 3.57
C LEU A 32 -1.50 0.47 4.89
N ALA A 33 -1.86 1.45 5.71
CA ALA A 33 -1.23 1.70 7.01
C ALA A 33 -1.30 0.48 7.94
N LYS A 34 -2.40 -0.30 7.85
CA LYS A 34 -2.55 -1.55 8.60
C LYS A 34 -1.72 -2.71 8.01
N ALA A 35 -1.50 -2.72 6.70
CA ALA A 35 -0.71 -3.75 6.00
C ALA A 35 0.80 -3.45 5.98
N LEU A 36 1.20 -2.18 6.11
CA LEU A 36 2.58 -1.69 6.09
C LEU A 36 3.51 -2.43 7.07
N PRO A 37 3.14 -2.68 8.34
CA PRO A 37 3.99 -3.41 9.28
C PRO A 37 4.21 -4.86 8.85
N ALA A 38 3.17 -5.49 8.30
CA ALA A 38 3.25 -6.86 7.79
C ALA A 38 4.15 -6.94 6.55
N TRP A 39 4.16 -5.92 5.70
CA TRP A 39 5.04 -5.84 4.54
C TRP A 39 6.50 -5.60 4.96
N MET A 40 6.73 -4.70 5.91
CA MET A 40 8.05 -4.38 6.44
C MET A 40 8.68 -5.59 7.13
N ALA A 41 7.90 -6.35 7.91
CA ALA A 41 8.33 -7.61 8.52
C ALA A 41 8.69 -8.70 7.49
N ARG A 42 8.21 -8.58 6.25
CA ARG A 42 8.43 -9.57 5.17
C ARG A 42 9.49 -9.15 4.16
N GLY A 43 10.16 -8.01 4.37
CA GLY A 43 11.27 -7.57 3.54
C GLY A 43 10.89 -6.64 2.40
N LEU A 44 9.77 -5.91 2.52
CA LEU A 44 9.47 -4.80 1.63
C LEU A 44 10.57 -3.74 1.75
N GLN A 45 11.30 -3.50 0.66
CA GLN A 45 12.36 -2.49 0.62
C GLN A 45 11.89 -1.18 0.02
N THR A 46 10.99 -1.25 -0.97
CA THR A 46 10.55 -0.08 -1.73
C THR A 46 9.04 -0.04 -1.81
N LEU A 47 8.45 1.06 -1.35
CA LEU A 47 7.02 1.36 -1.50
C LEU A 47 6.86 2.73 -2.16
N THR A 48 6.33 2.74 -3.37
CA THR A 48 6.06 3.98 -4.11
C THR A 48 4.57 4.32 -4.01
N LEU A 49 4.28 5.46 -3.39
CA LEU A 49 2.94 6.03 -3.27
C LEU A 49 2.97 7.44 -3.87
N ARG A 50 2.99 7.54 -5.19
CA ARG A 50 2.95 8.83 -5.88
C ARG A 50 1.54 9.13 -6.37
N ALA A 51 1.07 10.36 -6.25
CA ALA A 51 -0.22 10.80 -6.82
C ALA A 51 -1.40 9.87 -6.48
N THR A 52 -1.45 9.37 -5.24
CA THR A 52 -2.48 8.41 -4.79
C THR A 52 -3.86 9.04 -4.56
N GLY A 53 -3.98 10.33 -4.87
CA GLY A 53 -5.20 11.09 -4.64
C GLY A 53 -5.54 11.20 -3.15
N LEU A 54 -4.55 11.14 -2.25
CA LEU A 54 -4.65 11.78 -0.93
C LEU A 54 -4.68 13.30 -1.15
N ARG A 55 -5.70 13.77 -1.83
CA ARG A 55 -6.14 15.14 -1.66
C ARG A 55 -7.01 15.06 -0.43
N ASP A 56 -6.45 15.52 0.68
CA ASP A 56 -7.26 16.01 1.80
C ASP A 56 -8.15 17.09 1.18
N ASP A 57 -9.38 16.72 0.89
CA ASP A 57 -10.45 17.67 0.62
C ASP A 57 -10.99 17.96 2.03
N ASP A 58 -10.41 18.99 2.66
CA ASP A 58 -10.93 19.61 3.88
C ASP A 58 -12.25 20.34 3.56
#